data_AF-A0A7K3Z4S2-F1
#
_entry.id   AF-A0A7K3Z4S2-F1
#
_cell.length_a   1.000
_cell.length_b   1.000
_cell.length_c   1.000
_cell.angle_alpha   90.00
_cell.angle_beta   90.00
_cell.angle_gamma   90.00
#
_symmetry.space_group_name_H-M   'P 1'
#
loop_
_entity.id
_entity.type
_entity.pdbx_description
1 polymer ?
#
loop_
_entity_poly.entity_id
_entity_poly.type
_entity_poly.pdbx_seq_one_letter_code
_entity_poly.pdbx_strand_id
1 'polypeptide(L)'
;MRKSLIIVIVAVLIIVLVGSYLSWNYLANQTPDDGNGEPVAFSIEQIRDGAMLYLGANHTETFQLMDDLTWSGGRQETGGLGAETYVYLSGSWSVVIDYPVVLNPLYTITIDYASEGLSVNWVGTYQNTTFTENSYTISPETTASLTQEQIRDLTMNYLKIYHNETSTYIQNIVWTGGRVTPEGLTGSETYNYQGSGWNVTIQYPVVLNPTYTLTANYTPVDAHSTEPIIEWSGTLSNGVIVETEFRFNP
;
A
#
# COMPACT_ATOMS: atom_id res chain seq x y z
N MET A 1 6.84 19.18 24.64
CA MET A 1 7.38 17.86 24.23
C MET A 1 6.52 16.66 24.63
N ARG A 2 5.75 16.65 25.74
CA ARG A 2 4.92 15.48 26.10
C ARG A 2 3.67 15.23 25.23
N LYS A 3 3.08 16.27 24.62
CA LYS A 3 1.85 16.12 23.79
C LYS A 3 2.12 15.46 22.43
N SER A 4 3.26 15.75 21.80
CA SER A 4 3.65 15.14 20.52
C SER A 4 3.98 13.65 20.65
N LEU A 5 4.52 13.21 21.80
CA LEU A 5 4.79 11.80 22.06
C LEU A 5 3.49 10.98 22.22
N ILE A 6 2.46 11.55 22.86
CA ILE A 6 1.18 10.86 23.08
C ILE A 6 0.41 10.69 21.76
N ILE A 7 0.46 11.67 20.86
CA ILE A 7 -0.25 11.60 19.58
C ILE A 7 0.36 10.53 18.66
N VAL A 8 1.70 10.42 18.60
CA VAL A 8 2.37 9.37 17.82
C VAL A 8 2.06 7.97 18.35
N ILE A 9 2.04 7.79 19.69
CA ILE A 9 1.71 6.51 20.30
C ILE A 9 0.25 6.10 20.01
N VAL A 10 -0.69 7.03 20.07
CA VAL A 10 -2.11 6.75 19.80
C VAL A 10 -2.37 6.44 18.32
N ALA A 11 -1.71 7.14 17.39
CA ALA A 11 -1.82 6.85 15.95
C ALA A 11 -1.28 5.45 15.60
N VAL A 12 -0.11 5.09 16.14
CA VAL A 12 0.48 3.74 15.96
C VAL A 12 -0.42 2.66 16.57
N LEU A 13 -1.01 2.90 17.76
CA LEU A 13 -1.95 1.96 18.39
C LEU A 13 -3.23 1.76 17.57
N ILE A 14 -3.79 2.81 16.97
CA ILE A 14 -4.99 2.71 16.14
C ILE A 14 -4.70 1.92 14.85
N ILE A 15 -3.56 2.17 14.21
CA ILE A 15 -3.16 1.47 12.97
C ILE A 15 -3.02 -0.05 13.23
N VAL A 16 -2.27 -0.43 14.28
CA VAL A 16 -2.09 -1.85 14.68
C VAL A 16 -3.42 -2.55 14.95
N LEU A 17 -4.40 -1.88 15.57
CA LEU A 17 -5.72 -2.45 15.86
C LEU A 17 -6.56 -2.66 14.60
N VAL A 18 -6.50 -1.75 13.63
CA VAL A 18 -7.26 -1.86 12.38
C VAL A 18 -6.74 -2.99 11.50
N GLY A 19 -5.42 -3.09 11.30
CA GLY A 19 -4.84 -4.17 10.51
C GLY A 19 -5.06 -5.56 11.12
N SER A 20 -5.00 -5.66 12.45
CA SER A 20 -5.32 -6.90 13.18
C SER A 20 -6.78 -7.31 13.00
N TYR A 21 -7.72 -6.35 13.06
CA TYR A 21 -9.15 -6.60 12.91
C TYR A 21 -9.54 -7.03 11.48
N LEU A 22 -8.97 -6.40 10.45
CA LEU A 22 -9.22 -6.77 9.06
C LEU A 22 -8.67 -8.17 8.74
N SER A 23 -7.45 -8.46 9.20
CA SER A 23 -6.83 -9.78 9.04
C SER A 23 -7.62 -10.87 9.75
N TRP A 24 -8.16 -10.58 10.94
CA TRP A 24 -9.05 -11.50 11.65
C TRP A 24 -10.31 -11.81 10.84
N ASN A 25 -11.03 -10.81 10.35
CA ASN A 25 -12.27 -11.03 9.61
C ASN A 25 -12.03 -11.83 8.32
N TYR A 26 -10.92 -11.57 7.63
CA TYR A 26 -10.54 -12.33 6.45
C TYR A 26 -10.30 -13.81 6.81
N LEU A 27 -9.47 -14.07 7.82
CA LEU A 27 -9.17 -15.41 8.29
C LEU A 27 -10.42 -16.15 8.78
N ALA A 28 -11.23 -15.52 9.64
CA ALA A 28 -12.45 -16.09 10.18
C ALA A 28 -13.48 -16.46 9.10
N ASN A 29 -13.54 -15.70 8.00
CA ASN A 29 -14.39 -16.02 6.85
C ASN A 29 -13.88 -17.18 6.00
N GLN A 30 -12.61 -17.59 6.17
CA GLN A 30 -12.04 -18.74 5.48
C GLN A 30 -12.02 -20.02 6.33
N THR A 31 -12.36 -19.95 7.61
CA THR A 31 -12.46 -21.13 8.46
C THR A 31 -13.71 -21.93 8.08
N PRO A 32 -13.59 -23.20 7.65
CA PRO A 32 -14.75 -24.07 7.50
C PRO A 32 -15.39 -24.30 8.86
N ASP A 33 -16.72 -24.11 8.96
CA ASP A 33 -17.49 -24.52 10.14
C ASP A 33 -17.49 -26.05 10.21
N ASP A 34 -16.66 -26.62 11.08
CA ASP A 34 -16.58 -28.07 11.26
C ASP A 34 -17.71 -28.63 12.12
N GLY A 35 -18.62 -27.77 12.61
CA GLY A 35 -19.78 -28.13 13.41
C GLY A 35 -19.45 -28.67 14.81
N ASN A 36 -18.17 -28.75 15.18
CA ASN A 36 -17.72 -29.40 16.42
C ASN A 36 -17.22 -28.41 17.48
N GLY A 37 -17.07 -27.12 17.12
CA GLY A 37 -16.74 -26.06 18.07
C GLY A 37 -15.28 -26.03 18.52
N GLU A 38 -14.41 -26.81 17.88
CA GLU A 38 -12.96 -26.74 18.08
C GLU A 38 -12.36 -25.69 17.12
N PRO A 39 -11.44 -24.82 17.58
CA PRO A 39 -10.80 -23.85 16.70
C PRO A 39 -9.92 -24.59 15.68
N VAL A 40 -10.36 -24.60 14.42
CA VAL A 40 -9.58 -25.14 13.30
C VAL A 40 -8.30 -24.32 13.18
N ALA A 41 -7.14 -24.99 13.24
CA ALA A 41 -5.86 -24.33 13.02
C ALA A 41 -5.80 -23.81 11.58
N PHE A 42 -5.41 -22.55 11.41
CA PHE A 42 -5.23 -21.96 10.08
C PHE A 42 -4.14 -22.69 9.29
N SER A 43 -4.36 -22.88 8.00
CA SER A 43 -3.32 -23.36 7.10
C SER A 43 -2.20 -22.33 6.96
N ILE A 44 -1.02 -22.77 6.55
CA ILE A 44 0.11 -21.87 6.35
C ILE A 44 -0.19 -20.84 5.23
N GLU A 45 -0.94 -21.24 4.21
CA GLU A 45 -1.42 -20.34 3.16
C GLU A 45 -2.37 -19.27 3.71
N GLN A 46 -3.26 -19.63 4.64
CA GLN A 46 -4.13 -18.66 5.30
C GLN A 46 -3.30 -17.66 6.13
N ILE A 47 -2.29 -18.13 6.86
CA ILE A 47 -1.37 -17.25 7.61
C ILE A 47 -0.61 -16.30 6.65
N ARG A 48 -0.11 -16.81 5.51
CA ARG A 48 0.52 -16.00 4.46
C ARG A 48 -0.43 -14.90 3.96
N ASP A 49 -1.65 -15.27 3.58
CA ASP A 49 -2.61 -14.34 3.00
C ASP A 49 -3.07 -13.30 4.04
N GLY A 50 -3.26 -13.71 5.30
CA GLY A 50 -3.52 -12.80 6.41
C GLY A 50 -2.36 -11.83 6.69
N ALA A 51 -1.10 -12.27 6.56
CA ALA A 51 0.06 -11.41 6.75
C ALA A 51 0.19 -10.37 5.63
N MET A 52 -0.08 -10.74 4.38
CA MET A 52 -0.12 -9.79 3.25
C MET A 52 -1.21 -8.74 3.43
N LEU A 53 -2.40 -9.17 3.86
CA LEU A 53 -3.49 -8.25 4.17
C LEU A 53 -3.12 -7.31 5.33
N TYR A 54 -2.48 -7.83 6.38
CA TYR A 54 -1.98 -7.02 7.49
C TYR A 54 -0.98 -5.97 7.00
N LEU A 55 0.00 -6.36 6.17
CA LEU A 55 0.97 -5.45 5.58
C LEU A 55 0.28 -4.35 4.76
N GLY A 56 -0.63 -4.71 3.84
CA GLY A 56 -1.34 -3.75 3.00
C GLY A 56 -2.28 -2.81 3.78
N ALA A 57 -2.84 -3.26 4.90
CA ALA A 57 -3.71 -2.45 5.75
C ALA A 57 -2.95 -1.44 6.62
N ASN A 58 -1.75 -1.80 7.11
CA ASN A 58 -0.95 -0.94 7.97
C ASN A 58 0.04 -0.05 7.18
N HIS A 59 0.48 -0.51 6.02
CA HIS A 59 1.43 0.16 5.12
C HIS A 59 0.80 0.28 3.75
N THR A 60 -0.14 1.23 3.62
CA THR A 60 -0.95 1.41 2.42
C THR A 60 -0.12 1.71 1.16
N GLU A 61 1.12 2.16 1.31
CA GLU A 61 2.07 2.31 0.20
C GLU A 61 2.42 1.01 -0.51
N THR A 62 2.24 -0.13 0.16
CA THR A 62 2.47 -1.46 -0.40
C THR A 62 1.27 -1.98 -1.17
N PHE A 63 0.08 -1.37 -1.03
CA PHE A 63 -1.17 -1.89 -1.60
C PHE A 63 -1.08 -2.07 -3.13
N GLN A 64 -0.52 -1.08 -3.83
CA GLN A 64 -0.29 -1.10 -5.27
C GLN A 64 0.66 -2.21 -5.75
N LEU A 65 1.51 -2.73 -4.84
CA LEU A 65 2.47 -3.78 -5.15
C LEU A 65 1.83 -5.17 -5.01
N MET A 66 0.63 -5.26 -4.41
CA MET A 66 -0.07 -6.49 -4.05
C MET A 66 -1.18 -6.89 -5.03
N ASP A 67 -1.25 -6.25 -6.20
CA ASP A 67 -2.22 -6.61 -7.23
C ASP A 67 -1.87 -7.96 -7.89
N ASP A 68 -2.90 -8.77 -8.16
CA ASP A 68 -2.83 -10.03 -8.92
C ASP A 68 -1.79 -11.06 -8.41
N LEU A 69 -1.58 -11.13 -7.10
CA LEU A 69 -0.64 -12.08 -6.51
C LEU A 69 -1.05 -13.53 -6.78
N THR A 70 -0.15 -14.27 -7.42
CA THR A 70 -0.31 -15.70 -7.69
C THR A 70 0.87 -16.43 -7.06
N TRP A 71 0.61 -17.04 -5.90
CA TRP A 71 1.65 -17.69 -5.11
C TRP A 71 2.06 -19.05 -5.67
N SER A 72 3.37 -19.29 -5.68
CA SER A 72 4.00 -20.58 -5.90
C SER A 72 4.92 -20.91 -4.71
N GLY A 73 5.30 -22.17 -4.53
CA GLY A 73 6.18 -22.60 -3.43
C GLY A 73 5.47 -23.50 -2.42
N GLY A 74 5.97 -23.50 -1.18
CA GLY A 74 5.48 -24.37 -0.10
C GLY A 74 6.59 -24.76 0.88
N ARG A 75 6.37 -25.89 1.58
CA ARG A 75 7.27 -26.43 2.60
C ARG A 75 8.68 -26.65 2.06
N GLN A 76 9.68 -26.21 2.82
CA GLN A 76 11.10 -26.43 2.55
C GLN A 76 11.65 -27.47 3.52
N GLU A 77 12.39 -28.45 2.99
CA GLU A 77 13.08 -29.46 3.80
C GLU A 77 14.39 -28.87 4.31
N THR A 78 14.40 -28.39 5.56
CA THR A 78 15.60 -27.78 6.18
C THR A 78 16.48 -28.78 6.93
N GLY A 79 16.06 -30.05 7.00
CA GLY A 79 16.80 -31.13 7.68
C GLY A 79 16.84 -31.04 9.21
N GLY A 80 16.19 -30.02 9.81
CA GLY A 80 16.05 -29.86 11.25
C GLY A 80 14.81 -30.58 11.78
N LEU A 81 14.97 -31.41 12.81
CA LEU A 81 13.82 -31.98 13.54
C LEU A 81 13.25 -30.90 14.47
N GLY A 82 11.95 -30.63 14.35
CA GLY A 82 11.21 -29.77 15.29
C GLY A 82 10.94 -28.34 14.84
N ALA A 83 11.26 -27.98 13.60
CA ALA A 83 10.85 -26.72 12.98
C ALA A 83 10.45 -26.95 11.52
N GLU A 84 9.53 -26.11 11.03
CA GLU A 84 9.10 -26.11 9.64
C GLU A 84 9.29 -24.72 9.05
N THR A 85 9.68 -24.70 7.78
CA THR A 85 9.89 -23.50 6.97
C THR A 85 9.06 -23.62 5.71
N TYR A 86 8.33 -22.57 5.37
CA TYR A 86 7.60 -22.46 4.11
C TYR A 86 8.08 -21.21 3.37
N VAL A 87 8.28 -21.35 2.06
CA VAL A 87 8.69 -20.25 1.19
C VAL A 87 7.69 -20.15 0.06
N TYR A 88 7.08 -18.98 -0.09
CA TYR A 88 6.16 -18.65 -1.16
C TYR A 88 6.68 -17.49 -1.98
N LEU A 89 6.53 -17.57 -3.30
CA LEU A 89 6.96 -16.55 -4.25
C LEU A 89 5.79 -16.11 -5.14
N SER A 90 5.66 -14.81 -5.36
CA SER A 90 4.68 -14.22 -6.29
C SER A 90 5.26 -12.96 -6.92
N GLY A 91 5.71 -13.05 -8.18
CA GLY A 91 6.39 -11.94 -8.86
C GLY A 91 7.66 -11.53 -8.11
N SER A 92 7.72 -10.28 -7.67
CA SER A 92 8.81 -9.70 -6.86
C SER A 92 8.67 -9.93 -5.36
N TRP A 93 7.60 -10.59 -4.91
CA TRP A 93 7.38 -10.91 -3.50
C TRP A 93 7.91 -12.28 -3.12
N SER A 94 8.47 -12.36 -1.91
CA SER A 94 8.82 -13.57 -1.19
C SER A 94 8.22 -13.53 0.21
N VAL A 95 7.56 -14.61 0.63
CA VAL A 95 7.06 -14.79 2.00
C VAL A 95 7.68 -16.04 2.58
N VAL A 96 8.39 -15.87 3.69
CA VAL A 96 8.98 -16.96 4.47
C VAL A 96 8.24 -17.08 5.79
N ILE A 97 7.76 -18.27 6.11
CA ILE A 97 7.09 -18.58 7.37
C ILE A 97 7.86 -19.69 8.08
N ASP A 98 8.37 -19.37 9.27
CA ASP A 98 9.13 -20.28 10.12
C ASP A 98 8.41 -20.50 11.44
N TYR A 99 8.30 -21.76 11.88
CA TYR A 99 7.71 -22.07 13.18
C TYR A 99 8.22 -23.40 13.78
N PRO A 100 8.23 -23.52 15.12
CA PRO A 100 8.50 -24.79 15.79
C PRO A 100 7.29 -25.73 15.74
N VAL A 101 7.51 -27.04 15.62
CA VAL A 101 6.43 -28.05 15.64
C VAL A 101 6.05 -28.38 17.08
N VAL A 102 5.32 -27.47 17.73
CA VAL A 102 4.84 -27.58 19.11
C VAL A 102 3.37 -27.19 19.22
N LEU A 103 2.74 -27.45 20.37
CA LEU A 103 1.39 -26.95 20.64
C LEU A 103 1.40 -25.41 20.72
N ASN A 104 0.50 -24.76 19.99
CA ASN A 104 0.38 -23.29 19.90
C ASN A 104 1.68 -22.59 19.43
N PRO A 105 2.17 -22.92 18.23
CA PRO A 105 3.43 -22.38 17.75
C PRO A 105 3.35 -20.86 17.56
N LEU A 106 4.49 -20.19 17.78
CA LEU A 106 4.70 -18.81 17.37
C LEU A 106 5.30 -18.84 15.96
N TYR A 107 4.56 -18.32 14.99
CA TYR A 107 5.03 -18.21 13.61
C TYR A 107 5.82 -16.92 13.46
N THR A 108 7.00 -17.01 12.86
CA THR A 108 7.78 -15.86 12.38
C THR A 108 7.55 -15.74 10.89
N ILE A 109 7.21 -14.54 10.43
CA ILE A 109 6.85 -14.28 9.04
C ILE A 109 7.75 -13.16 8.54
N THR A 110 8.48 -13.44 7.46
CA THR A 110 9.27 -12.44 6.73
C THR A 110 8.65 -12.25 5.36
N ILE A 111 8.30 -11.02 5.03
CA ILE A 111 7.79 -10.63 3.72
C ILE A 111 8.80 -9.69 3.09
N ASP A 112 9.33 -10.11 1.96
CA ASP A 112 10.25 -9.32 1.15
C ASP A 112 9.61 -8.99 -0.20
N TYR A 113 9.76 -7.74 -0.62
CA TYR A 113 9.55 -7.32 -2.00
C TYR A 113 10.87 -6.77 -2.51
N ALA A 114 11.29 -7.20 -3.70
CA ALA A 114 12.42 -6.62 -4.38
C ALA A 114 12.13 -6.47 -5.87
N SER A 115 12.14 -5.22 -6.35
CA SER A 115 12.12 -4.88 -7.77
C SER A 115 13.09 -3.73 -8.05
N GLU A 116 13.26 -3.38 -9.32
CA GLU A 116 14.12 -2.25 -9.68
C GLU A 116 13.61 -0.95 -9.03
N GLY A 117 14.42 -0.38 -8.12
CA GLY A 117 14.11 0.90 -7.48
C GLY A 117 13.39 0.82 -6.14
N LEU A 118 12.93 -0.36 -5.70
CA LEU A 118 12.17 -0.51 -4.45
C LEU A 118 12.40 -1.86 -3.79
N SER A 119 12.70 -1.82 -2.49
CA SER A 119 12.62 -2.97 -1.60
C SER A 119 11.67 -2.69 -0.45
N VAL A 120 10.92 -3.72 -0.08
CA VAL A 120 10.15 -3.76 1.17
C VAL A 120 10.66 -4.96 1.93
N ASN A 121 10.94 -4.77 3.23
CA ASN A 121 11.19 -5.85 4.16
C ASN A 121 10.27 -5.64 5.37
N TRP A 122 9.38 -6.60 5.58
CA TRP A 122 8.50 -6.66 6.73
C TRP A 122 8.77 -7.95 7.49
N VAL A 123 8.87 -7.84 8.82
CA VAL A 123 8.99 -8.97 9.73
C VAL A 123 7.92 -8.85 10.78
N GLY A 124 7.15 -9.91 10.96
CA GLY A 124 6.13 -9.99 11.98
C GLY A 124 6.00 -11.39 12.55
N THR A 125 5.07 -11.51 13.47
CA THR A 125 4.72 -12.77 14.12
C THR A 125 3.24 -13.02 14.07
N TYR A 126 2.86 -14.29 14.08
CA TYR A 126 1.50 -14.73 14.23
C TYR A 126 1.41 -15.76 15.35
N GLN A 127 0.52 -15.54 16.31
CA GLN A 127 0.21 -16.51 17.36
C GLN A 127 -1.18 -16.21 17.90
N ASN A 128 -1.93 -17.26 18.23
CA ASN A 128 -3.28 -17.13 18.78
C ASN A 128 -4.08 -16.11 17.97
N THR A 129 -4.10 -16.30 16.65
CA THR A 129 -4.96 -15.52 15.74
C THR A 129 -4.67 -14.01 15.67
N THR A 130 -3.51 -13.58 16.19
CA THR A 130 -3.08 -12.18 16.21
C THR A 130 -1.78 -12.02 15.42
N PHE A 131 -1.75 -11.04 14.52
CA PHE A 131 -0.52 -10.58 13.88
C PHE A 131 0.12 -9.45 14.68
N THR A 132 1.44 -9.50 14.84
CA THR A 132 2.23 -8.43 15.44
C THR A 132 3.36 -8.07 14.49
N GLU A 133 3.48 -6.78 14.16
CA GLU A 133 4.64 -6.27 13.43
C GLU A 133 5.84 -6.11 14.35
N ASN A 134 6.97 -6.65 13.93
CA ASN A 134 8.25 -6.55 14.64
C ASN A 134 9.14 -5.49 14.00
N SER A 135 9.18 -5.45 12.66
CA SER A 135 9.87 -4.41 11.90
C SER A 135 9.28 -4.25 10.52
N TYR A 136 9.32 -3.02 10.03
CA TYR A 136 9.00 -2.69 8.65
C TYR A 136 10.04 -1.70 8.13
N THR A 137 10.56 -1.98 6.95
CA THR A 137 11.43 -1.07 6.21
C THR A 137 11.03 -1.07 4.75
N ILE A 138 10.94 0.12 4.19
CA ILE A 138 10.82 0.34 2.75
C ILE A 138 12.03 1.17 2.34
N SER A 139 12.86 0.60 1.48
CA SER A 139 14.06 1.26 0.99
C SER A 139 13.98 1.37 -0.52
N PRO A 140 14.03 2.58 -1.10
CA PRO A 140 14.25 2.70 -2.52
C PRO A 140 15.66 2.16 -2.81
N GLU A 141 15.75 0.94 -3.38
CA GLU A 141 17.02 0.40 -3.84
C GLU A 141 17.42 1.20 -5.08
N THR A 142 18.17 2.28 -4.85
CA THR A 142 18.67 3.20 -5.89
C THR A 142 17.59 3.90 -6.72
N THR A 143 17.18 5.09 -6.29
CA THR A 143 16.93 6.32 -7.09
C THR A 143 16.38 6.19 -8.53
N ALA A 144 15.50 5.24 -8.83
CA ALA A 144 14.62 5.39 -9.96
C ALA A 144 13.58 6.43 -9.54
N SER A 145 13.90 7.71 -9.74
CA SER A 145 12.91 8.78 -9.59
C SER A 145 11.71 8.41 -10.45
N LEU A 146 10.54 8.26 -9.82
CA LEU A 146 9.31 8.07 -10.56
C LEU A 146 9.21 9.14 -11.63
N THR A 147 8.91 8.72 -12.85
CA THR A 147 8.54 9.66 -13.90
C THR A 147 7.27 10.40 -13.48
N GLN A 148 7.08 11.60 -13.99
CA GLN A 148 5.94 12.43 -13.62
C GLN A 148 4.63 11.80 -14.10
N GLU A 149 4.68 11.02 -15.19
CA GLU A 149 3.59 10.19 -15.67
C GLU A 149 3.24 9.07 -14.68
N GLN A 150 4.23 8.36 -14.12
CA GLN A 150 3.98 7.37 -13.08
C GLN A 150 3.35 8.02 -11.84
N ILE A 151 3.86 9.18 -11.40
CA ILE A 151 3.29 9.92 -10.25
C ILE A 151 1.83 10.31 -10.51
N ARG A 152 1.53 10.79 -11.71
CA ARG A 152 0.16 11.07 -12.14
C ARG A 152 -0.70 9.82 -12.05
N ASP A 153 -0.26 8.70 -12.62
CA ASP A 153 -1.04 7.47 -12.67
C ASP A 153 -1.29 6.89 -11.28
N LEU A 154 -0.30 6.97 -10.39
CA LEU A 154 -0.45 6.61 -8.97
C LEU A 154 -1.48 7.49 -8.26
N THR A 155 -1.45 8.80 -8.52
CA THR A 155 -2.43 9.75 -7.97
C THR A 155 -3.85 9.39 -8.38
N MET A 156 -4.05 9.08 -9.67
CA MET A 156 -5.36 8.68 -10.18
C MET A 156 -5.82 7.34 -9.61
N ASN A 157 -4.91 6.39 -9.45
CA ASN A 157 -5.23 5.10 -8.84
C ASN A 157 -5.62 5.26 -7.37
N TYR A 158 -4.89 6.09 -6.62
CA TYR A 158 -5.23 6.44 -5.24
C TYR A 158 -6.64 7.01 -5.15
N LEU A 159 -6.97 8.01 -5.97
CA LEU A 159 -8.32 8.60 -6.02
C LEU A 159 -9.39 7.54 -6.31
N LYS A 160 -9.14 6.66 -7.27
CA LYS A 160 -10.08 5.59 -7.65
C LYS A 160 -10.32 4.59 -6.51
N ILE A 161 -9.28 4.24 -5.74
CA ILE A 161 -9.35 3.27 -4.64
C ILE A 161 -10.03 3.88 -3.42
N TYR A 162 -9.61 5.08 -3.00
CA TYR A 162 -10.03 5.67 -1.73
C TYR A 162 -11.25 6.58 -1.83
N HIS A 163 -11.60 7.06 -3.04
CA HIS A 163 -12.80 7.85 -3.31
C HIS A 163 -13.59 7.21 -4.45
N ASN A 164 -14.39 6.18 -4.12
CA ASN A 164 -15.11 5.40 -5.14
C ASN A 164 -16.02 6.27 -6.02
N GLU A 165 -16.52 7.38 -5.48
CA GLU A 165 -17.33 8.36 -6.20
C GLU A 165 -16.60 8.95 -7.41
N THR A 166 -15.27 8.91 -7.43
CA THR A 166 -14.44 9.37 -8.55
C THR A 166 -14.31 8.34 -9.67
N SER A 167 -14.59 7.06 -9.38
CA SER A 167 -14.28 5.93 -10.28
C SER A 167 -14.94 6.01 -11.65
N THR A 168 -16.14 6.60 -11.74
CA THR A 168 -16.83 6.77 -13.02
C THR A 168 -16.18 7.83 -13.90
N TYR A 169 -15.41 8.76 -13.32
CA TYR A 169 -14.72 9.85 -14.01
C TYR A 169 -13.24 9.51 -14.31
N ILE A 170 -12.71 8.42 -13.75
CA ILE A 170 -11.33 7.96 -13.96
C ILE A 170 -11.34 6.74 -14.89
N GLN A 171 -11.69 6.97 -16.16
CA GLN A 171 -11.77 5.92 -17.18
C GLN A 171 -11.17 6.37 -18.50
N ASN A 172 -10.28 5.55 -19.07
CA ASN A 172 -9.71 5.72 -20.41
C ASN A 172 -9.20 7.15 -20.70
N ILE A 173 -8.59 7.80 -19.70
CA ILE A 173 -8.12 9.18 -19.83
C ILE A 173 -6.93 9.22 -20.79
N VAL A 174 -7.08 9.98 -21.87
CA VAL A 174 -5.96 10.32 -22.76
C VAL A 174 -5.35 11.61 -22.25
N TRP A 175 -4.14 11.51 -21.69
CA TRP A 175 -3.44 12.64 -21.11
C TRP A 175 -2.71 13.48 -22.16
N THR A 176 -2.75 14.78 -21.96
CA THR A 176 -1.90 15.78 -22.63
C THR A 176 -1.20 16.62 -21.57
N GLY A 177 -0.17 17.37 -21.95
CA GLY A 177 0.58 18.23 -21.03
C GLY A 177 2.04 17.79 -20.84
N GLY A 178 2.64 18.22 -19.74
CA GLY A 178 4.05 17.98 -19.43
C GLY A 178 4.65 19.05 -18.53
N ARG A 179 5.96 19.28 -18.67
CA ARG A 179 6.71 20.27 -17.88
C ARG A 179 6.22 21.69 -18.19
N VAL A 180 5.87 22.44 -17.15
CA VAL A 180 5.41 23.85 -17.24
C VAL A 180 6.28 24.81 -16.44
N THR A 181 7.39 24.34 -15.85
CA THR A 181 8.35 25.19 -15.14
C THR A 181 8.93 26.28 -16.06
N PRO A 182 8.82 27.56 -15.68
CA PRO A 182 9.45 28.65 -16.40
C PRO A 182 10.95 28.44 -16.58
N GLU A 183 11.47 28.84 -17.74
CA GLU A 183 12.90 28.80 -18.01
C GLU A 183 13.67 29.69 -17.02
N GLY A 184 14.84 29.23 -16.59
CA GLY A 184 15.71 29.97 -15.66
C GLY A 184 15.38 29.83 -14.18
N LEU A 185 14.31 29.11 -13.81
CA LEU A 185 14.04 28.74 -12.42
C LEU A 185 14.74 27.42 -12.06
N THR A 186 15.68 27.48 -11.12
CA THR A 186 16.39 26.31 -10.57
C THR A 186 15.85 25.97 -9.19
N GLY A 187 15.70 24.67 -8.90
CA GLY A 187 15.39 24.18 -7.55
C GLY A 187 13.97 23.63 -7.36
N SER A 188 13.06 23.82 -8.33
CA SER A 188 11.77 23.14 -8.35
C SER A 188 11.32 22.89 -9.78
N GLU A 189 10.60 21.79 -9.99
CA GLU A 189 9.91 21.50 -11.24
C GLU A 189 8.41 21.39 -11.01
N THR A 190 7.67 21.66 -12.09
CA THR A 190 6.22 21.69 -12.12
C THR A 190 5.77 21.08 -13.43
N TYR A 191 4.88 20.11 -13.35
CA TYR A 191 4.26 19.43 -14.46
C TYR A 191 2.75 19.59 -14.35
N ASN A 192 2.09 19.75 -15.49
CA ASN A 192 0.65 19.83 -15.58
C ASN A 192 0.17 18.86 -16.66
N TYR A 193 -0.75 17.96 -16.29
CA TYR A 193 -1.38 17.00 -17.18
C TYR A 193 -2.89 17.21 -17.21
N GLN A 194 -3.49 17.17 -18.39
CA GLN A 194 -4.92 17.37 -18.59
C GLN A 194 -5.52 16.29 -19.48
N GLY A 195 -6.72 15.84 -19.14
CA GLY A 195 -7.45 14.84 -19.92
C GLY A 195 -8.82 14.53 -19.30
N SER A 196 -9.85 14.40 -20.14
CA SER A 196 -11.20 14.00 -19.71
C SER A 196 -11.72 14.78 -18.48
N GLY A 197 -11.60 16.11 -18.49
CA GLY A 197 -12.02 16.97 -17.37
C GLY A 197 -11.06 17.03 -16.19
N TRP A 198 -10.06 16.14 -16.11
CA TRP A 198 -9.02 16.16 -15.09
C TRP A 198 -7.89 17.12 -15.42
N ASN A 199 -7.37 17.77 -14.39
CA ASN A 199 -6.15 18.56 -14.37
C ASN A 199 -5.30 18.12 -13.16
N VAL A 200 -4.16 17.50 -13.44
CA VAL A 200 -3.21 17.01 -12.44
C VAL A 200 -1.96 17.89 -12.48
N THR A 201 -1.64 18.51 -11.34
CA THR A 201 -0.41 19.27 -11.15
C THR A 201 0.52 18.53 -10.20
N ILE A 202 1.77 18.38 -10.62
CA ILE A 202 2.84 17.76 -9.84
C ILE A 202 3.92 18.81 -9.66
N GLN A 203 4.29 19.10 -8.42
CA GLN A 203 5.34 20.04 -8.09
C GLN A 203 6.33 19.40 -7.12
N TYR A 204 7.62 19.58 -7.34
CA TYR A 204 8.64 19.04 -6.44
C TYR A 204 9.93 19.86 -6.46
N PRO A 205 10.74 19.80 -5.39
CA PRO A 205 12.09 20.34 -5.38
C PRO A 205 13.06 19.43 -6.15
N VAL A 206 14.04 19.99 -6.86
CA VAL A 206 15.07 19.20 -7.57
C VAL A 206 16.18 18.82 -6.57
N VAL A 207 15.87 17.86 -5.70
CA VAL A 207 16.78 17.31 -4.68
C VAL A 207 16.73 15.79 -4.68
N LEU A 208 17.68 15.15 -4.00
CA LEU A 208 17.63 13.71 -3.77
C LEU A 208 16.42 13.37 -2.88
N ASN A 209 15.59 12.42 -3.31
CA ASN A 209 14.36 11.99 -2.63
C ASN A 209 13.38 13.13 -2.38
N PRO A 210 12.86 13.76 -3.44
CA PRO A 210 11.96 14.89 -3.27
C PRO A 210 10.61 14.43 -2.71
N THR A 211 9.99 15.29 -1.92
CA THR A 211 8.56 15.20 -1.63
C THR A 211 7.81 15.97 -2.71
N TYR A 212 6.91 15.28 -3.40
CA TYR A 212 6.06 15.84 -4.41
C TYR A 212 4.79 16.41 -3.78
N THR A 213 4.39 17.60 -4.19
CA THR A 213 3.07 18.18 -3.96
C THR A 213 2.20 17.85 -5.16
N LEU A 214 1.02 17.30 -4.90
CA LEU A 214 0.10 16.81 -5.91
C LEU A 214 -1.25 17.51 -5.76
N THR A 215 -1.84 17.90 -6.89
CA THR A 215 -3.25 18.29 -6.95
C THR A 215 -3.92 17.63 -8.14
N ALA A 216 -5.14 17.16 -7.97
CA ALA A 216 -5.95 16.59 -9.04
C ALA A 216 -7.35 17.20 -8.97
N ASN A 217 -7.74 17.92 -10.02
CA ASN A 217 -9.02 18.60 -10.08
C ASN A 217 -9.82 18.07 -11.28
N TYR A 218 -11.07 17.70 -11.06
CA TYR A 218 -12.01 17.39 -12.12
C TYR A 218 -12.97 18.57 -12.29
N THR A 219 -13.07 19.06 -13.52
CA THR A 219 -14.11 20.01 -13.91
C THR A 219 -14.78 19.48 -15.18
N PRO A 220 -16.12 19.39 -15.21
CA PRO A 220 -16.83 18.95 -16.40
C PRO A 220 -16.50 19.83 -17.60
N VAL A 221 -16.34 19.20 -18.77
CA VAL A 221 -15.95 19.92 -19.99
C VAL A 221 -17.09 20.82 -20.49
N ASP A 222 -18.34 20.46 -20.23
CA ASP A 222 -19.52 21.27 -20.53
C ASP A 222 -19.91 22.12 -19.32
N ALA A 223 -19.96 23.45 -19.51
CA ALA A 223 -20.38 24.41 -18.49
C ALA A 223 -21.84 24.25 -18.03
N HIS A 224 -22.66 23.48 -18.76
CA HIS A 224 -24.02 23.12 -18.38
C HIS A 224 -24.14 21.71 -17.80
N SER A 225 -23.00 21.03 -17.63
CA SER A 225 -22.98 19.72 -17.01
C SER A 225 -23.44 19.80 -15.55
N THR A 226 -24.24 18.84 -15.13
CA THR A 226 -24.60 18.60 -13.72
C THR A 226 -23.64 17.60 -13.07
N GLU A 227 -22.50 17.34 -13.70
CA GLU A 227 -21.44 16.51 -13.13
C GLU A 227 -20.72 17.26 -12.00
N PRO A 228 -20.19 16.52 -11.02
CA PRO A 228 -19.57 17.10 -9.85
C PRO A 228 -18.26 17.83 -10.19
N ILE A 229 -17.86 18.74 -9.31
CA ILE A 229 -16.49 19.26 -9.23
C ILE A 229 -15.76 18.45 -8.17
N ILE A 230 -14.58 17.94 -8.52
CA ILE A 230 -13.74 17.16 -7.61
C ILE A 230 -12.43 17.94 -7.42
N GLU A 231 -12.05 18.17 -6.18
CA GLU A 231 -10.78 18.81 -5.82
C GLU A 231 -10.04 17.90 -4.86
N TRP A 232 -8.80 17.55 -5.20
CA TRP A 232 -7.95 16.72 -4.36
C TRP A 232 -6.55 17.30 -4.27
N SER A 233 -5.96 17.19 -3.08
CA SER A 233 -4.55 17.48 -2.85
C SER A 233 -3.89 16.44 -1.96
N GLY A 234 -2.60 16.22 -2.17
CA GLY A 234 -1.80 15.34 -1.36
C GLY A 234 -0.31 15.54 -1.56
N THR A 235 0.46 14.70 -0.87
CA THR A 235 1.91 14.62 -1.06
C THR A 235 2.31 13.21 -1.44
N LEU A 236 3.36 13.07 -2.24
CA LEU A 236 4.01 11.79 -2.51
C LEU A 236 5.45 11.86 -2.00
N SER A 237 5.87 10.91 -1.18
CA SER A 237 7.25 10.77 -0.75
C SER A 237 7.58 9.30 -0.61
N ASN A 238 8.72 8.87 -1.17
CA ASN A 238 9.14 7.46 -1.15
C ASN A 238 8.06 6.47 -1.62
N GLY A 239 7.28 6.84 -2.64
CA GLY A 239 6.20 6.00 -3.17
C GLY A 239 4.89 6.05 -2.36
N VAL A 240 4.85 6.76 -1.23
CA VAL A 240 3.68 6.88 -0.35
C VAL A 240 2.89 8.13 -0.67
N ILE A 241 1.61 7.99 -1.05
CA ILE A 241 0.67 9.11 -1.17
C ILE A 241 0.00 9.36 0.17
N VAL A 242 0.06 10.62 0.63
CA VAL A 242 -0.68 11.11 1.80
C VAL A 242 -1.63 12.20 1.33
N GLU A 243 -2.92 11.92 1.37
CA GLU A 243 -3.97 12.92 1.12
C GLU A 243 -3.95 14.03 2.17
N THR A 244 -4.05 15.27 1.70
CA THR A 244 -4.16 16.45 2.55
C THR A 244 -5.57 17.05 2.53
N GLU A 245 -6.25 16.98 1.39
CA GLU A 245 -7.61 17.50 1.25
C GLU A 245 -8.34 16.78 0.11
N PHE A 246 -9.64 16.53 0.31
CA PHE A 246 -10.55 16.05 -0.71
C PHE A 246 -11.89 16.78 -0.60
N ARG A 247 -12.45 17.20 -1.74
CA ARG A 247 -13.78 17.80 -1.86
C ARG A 247 -14.51 17.25 -3.07
N PHE A 248 -15.77 16.90 -2.85
CA PHE A 248 -16.69 16.45 -3.87
C PHE A 248 -17.93 17.33 -3.83
N ASN A 249 -18.14 18.13 -4.88
CA ASN A 249 -19.25 19.07 -4.99
C ASN A 249 -20.19 18.59 -6.11
N PRO A 250 -21.33 17.96 -5.78
CA PRO A 250 -22.30 17.45 -6.75
C PRO A 250 -23.11 18.56 -7.45
#